data_AF-A0A3C1RL33-F1
#
_entry.id   AF-A0A3C1RL33-F1
#
_cell.length_a   1.000
_cell.length_b   1.000
_cell.length_c   1.000
_cell.angle_alpha   90.00
_cell.angle_beta   90.00
_cell.angle_gamma   90.00
#
_symmetry.space_group_name_H-M   'P 1'
#
loop_
_entity.id
_entity.type
_entity.pdbx_description
1 polymer ?
#
loop_
_entity_poly.entity_id
_entity_poly.type
_entity_poly.pdbx_seq_one_letter_code
_entity_poly.pdbx_strand_id
1 'polypeptide(L)'
;MYTILDLESQFSKQKINKAKKLLIREFEEEKKNHFICFVDDENESYDARIVLNPKSEITESSCDCESKDFCLHLLAMELFMSENKSGKISSQKTTKKKVSEAEIAMENLNAEELKNWLLLFFKKNKEAEVLFMMDFGEKKKSFSDEEISEIIKNTSNSVAGKKRNLTAQDVKKIVDLLTKALEPVEQYLFQNSDKQESIDKFMVINDELSKYQMKVSFSSTRFDTFHEKLRERFVAHLNSIKDFEYWKEIATKNWNVFLTGKDSIPFHFYYFIKEMYHSGDSFQKLHIAGLIRQEILFWIKNKFNLKVSLREDLLEIVAENNFFEELQQYFPVDRYENSYNLKVIEEILKIDEDKAEKVCKAIIKLNTNDKYNLHYYNVLEKIYQKRNSIKDLAYIKRMKFWEDPSIENYIFIAENDEDTEALKKLRNRILSGLRGSFYSYPENTELYFAIMDYEKNYKKMLDVINRDVPTSIINQYAEKMFLTNKRSFLSSANSRTEWNGSEEEENILADFLVSKYDSAQLEEFFSKRFFGFGSDRFSKIVLNKIKK
;
A
#
# COMPACT_ATOMS: atom_id res chain seq x y z
N MET A 1 59.28 12.67 -1.00
CA MET A 1 58.05 11.93 -1.37
C MET A 1 57.01 12.99 -1.62
N TYR A 2 56.54 13.09 -2.87
CA TYR A 2 55.86 14.27 -3.37
C TYR A 2 54.46 13.89 -3.84
N THR A 3 53.45 14.65 -3.43
CA THR A 3 52.11 14.60 -4.01
C THR A 3 51.90 15.81 -4.93
N ILE A 4 51.02 15.67 -5.93
CA ILE A 4 50.64 16.74 -6.88
C ILE A 4 50.25 18.06 -6.18
N LEU A 5 49.77 17.99 -4.94
CA LEU A 5 49.37 19.16 -4.12
C LEU A 5 50.55 19.89 -3.48
N ASP A 6 51.76 19.31 -3.43
CA ASP A 6 52.94 19.91 -2.79
C ASP A 6 53.74 20.86 -3.72
N LEU A 7 53.48 20.84 -5.02
CA LEU A 7 54.29 21.56 -6.03
C LEU A 7 54.12 23.09 -6.01
N GLU A 8 52.92 23.58 -5.66
CA GLU A 8 52.66 25.02 -5.56
C GLU A 8 53.42 25.67 -4.39
N SER A 9 53.83 24.87 -3.40
CA SER A 9 54.58 25.34 -2.23
C SER A 9 56.11 25.33 -2.43
N GLN A 10 56.63 24.52 -3.36
CA GLN A 10 58.08 24.30 -3.53
C GLN A 10 58.69 25.05 -4.72
N PHE A 11 57.91 25.34 -5.77
CA PHE A 11 58.40 26.07 -6.94
C PHE A 11 57.84 27.49 -6.99
N SER A 12 58.66 28.45 -7.44
CA SER A 12 58.20 29.82 -7.61
C SER A 12 57.09 29.89 -8.67
N LYS A 13 56.12 30.80 -8.51
CA LYS A 13 55.04 31.03 -9.49
C LYS A 13 55.57 31.26 -10.91
N GLN A 14 56.76 31.84 -11.04
CA GLN A 14 57.43 32.02 -12.34
C GLN A 14 57.87 30.69 -12.97
N LYS A 15 58.39 29.73 -12.19
CA LYS A 15 58.77 28.40 -12.70
C LYS A 15 57.53 27.59 -13.10
N ILE A 16 56.47 27.63 -12.31
CA ILE A 16 55.19 26.95 -12.63
C ILE A 16 54.60 27.50 -13.93
N ASN A 17 54.55 28.83 -14.08
CA ASN A 17 54.04 29.46 -15.30
C ASN A 17 54.91 29.20 -16.54
N LYS A 18 56.21 28.94 -16.38
CA LYS A 18 57.08 28.49 -17.47
C LYS A 18 56.82 27.03 -17.84
N ALA A 19 56.72 26.14 -16.86
CA ALA A 19 56.43 24.73 -17.09
C ALA A 19 55.09 24.50 -17.82
N LYS A 20 54.04 25.26 -17.47
CA LYS A 20 52.74 25.21 -18.16
C LYS A 20 52.76 25.60 -19.64
N LYS A 21 53.83 26.25 -20.11
CA LYS A 21 53.97 26.66 -21.52
C LYS A 21 54.72 25.65 -22.37
N LEU A 22 55.37 24.66 -21.74
CA LEU A 22 56.07 23.60 -22.45
C LEU A 22 55.05 22.66 -23.09
N LEU A 23 55.33 22.24 -24.33
CA LEU A 23 54.45 21.33 -25.05
C LEU A 23 54.83 19.89 -24.71
N ILE A 24 53.83 19.06 -24.41
CA ILE A 24 54.04 17.64 -24.13
C ILE A 24 53.47 16.81 -25.26
N ARG A 25 54.29 15.90 -25.78
CA ARG A 25 53.96 14.99 -26.87
C ARG A 25 54.19 13.54 -26.43
N GLU A 26 53.43 12.63 -27.04
CA GLU A 26 53.58 11.18 -26.85
C GLU A 26 53.59 10.77 -25.36
N PHE A 27 52.67 11.37 -24.59
CA PHE A 27 52.49 11.01 -23.19
C PHE A 27 51.82 9.63 -23.10
N GLU A 28 52.59 8.65 -22.63
CA GLU A 28 52.18 7.25 -22.57
C GLU A 28 52.50 6.64 -21.20
N GLU A 29 51.70 5.63 -20.82
CA GLU A 29 51.96 4.79 -19.66
C GLU A 29 52.56 3.47 -20.14
N GLU A 30 53.89 3.33 -20.10
CA GLU A 30 54.62 2.14 -20.60
C GLU A 30 54.23 0.88 -19.80
N LYS A 31 54.09 1.04 -18.48
CA LYS A 31 53.66 0.01 -17.52
C LYS A 31 52.84 0.69 -16.43
N LYS A 32 52.04 -0.07 -15.67
CA LYS A 32 51.20 0.49 -14.60
C LYS A 32 52.02 1.40 -13.67
N ASN A 33 51.63 2.67 -13.58
CA ASN A 33 52.28 3.77 -12.87
C ASN A 33 53.66 4.21 -13.39
N HIS A 34 54.03 3.86 -14.62
CA HIS A 34 55.27 4.28 -15.28
C HIS A 34 54.91 5.13 -16.50
N PHE A 35 55.21 6.42 -16.43
CA PHE A 35 54.85 7.38 -17.47
C PHE A 35 56.10 7.88 -18.19
N ILE A 36 56.00 8.07 -19.49
CA ILE A 36 57.03 8.63 -20.37
C ILE A 36 56.41 9.64 -21.32
N CYS A 37 57.16 10.70 -21.67
CA CYS A 37 56.74 11.65 -22.70
C CYS A 37 57.91 12.48 -23.23
N PHE A 38 57.72 13.10 -24.39
CA PHE A 38 58.60 14.16 -24.88
C PHE A 38 58.10 15.54 -24.44
N VAL A 39 58.98 16.35 -23.88
CA VAL A 39 58.70 17.74 -23.51
C VAL A 39 59.52 18.68 -24.40
N ASP A 40 58.83 19.46 -25.23
CA ASP A 40 59.47 20.43 -26.13
C ASP A 40 59.75 21.74 -25.39
N ASP A 41 61.01 22.17 -25.45
CA ASP A 41 61.49 23.43 -24.88
C ASP A 41 62.20 24.23 -25.98
N GLU A 42 61.44 25.11 -26.60
CA GLU A 42 61.82 25.99 -27.73
C GLU A 42 62.39 25.24 -28.95
N ASN A 43 63.66 24.85 -28.91
CA ASN A 43 64.40 24.26 -30.05
C ASN A 43 64.83 22.80 -29.80
N GLU A 44 64.63 22.25 -28.61
CA GLU A 44 65.02 20.90 -28.23
C GLU A 44 63.84 20.14 -27.61
N SER A 45 63.84 18.82 -27.76
CA SER A 45 62.87 17.91 -27.13
C SER A 45 63.60 17.04 -26.13
N TYR A 46 63.06 16.96 -24.92
CA TYR A 46 63.65 16.19 -23.82
C TYR A 46 62.76 15.00 -23.46
N ASP A 47 63.37 13.84 -23.26
CA ASP A 47 62.72 12.61 -22.88
C ASP A 47 62.56 12.57 -21.34
N ALA A 48 61.30 12.62 -20.89
CA ALA A 48 60.94 12.73 -19.48
C ALA A 48 60.19 11.49 -18.99
N ARG A 49 60.57 10.99 -17.82
CA ARG A 49 59.99 9.79 -17.20
C ARG A 49 59.68 10.00 -15.73
N ILE A 50 58.51 9.52 -15.29
CA ILE A 50 58.07 9.52 -13.89
C ILE A 50 57.46 8.16 -13.53
N VAL A 51 57.81 7.62 -12.35
CA VAL A 51 57.22 6.41 -11.77
C VAL A 51 56.49 6.76 -10.48
N LEU A 52 55.25 6.29 -10.33
CA LEU A 52 54.39 6.52 -9.16
C LEU A 52 54.19 5.25 -8.33
N ASN A 53 54.07 5.41 -7.01
CA ASN A 53 53.61 4.33 -6.13
C ASN A 53 52.06 4.22 -6.10
N PRO A 54 51.47 3.19 -5.45
CA PRO A 54 50.01 3.05 -5.33
C PRO A 54 49.29 4.20 -4.61
N LYS A 55 50.02 5.08 -3.90
CA LYS A 55 49.49 6.30 -3.27
C LYS A 55 49.64 7.54 -4.15
N SER A 56 50.02 7.38 -5.42
CA SER A 56 50.28 8.45 -6.39
C SER A 56 51.44 9.38 -6.02
N GLU A 57 52.46 8.88 -5.33
CA GLU A 57 53.69 9.62 -5.01
C GLU A 57 54.82 9.25 -5.98
N ILE A 58 55.64 10.23 -6.39
CA ILE A 58 56.80 10.01 -7.28
C ILE A 58 57.88 9.22 -6.54
N THR A 59 58.23 8.04 -7.07
CA THR A 59 59.31 7.17 -6.57
C THR A 59 60.57 7.23 -7.42
N GLU A 60 60.45 7.45 -8.72
CA GLU A 60 61.58 7.64 -9.63
C GLU A 60 61.23 8.72 -10.66
N SER A 61 62.21 9.54 -11.04
CA SER A 61 62.10 10.50 -12.14
C SER A 61 63.42 10.65 -12.88
N SER A 62 63.35 10.83 -14.19
CA SER A 62 64.53 11.09 -15.04
C SER A 62 64.18 11.97 -16.22
N CYS A 63 65.10 12.86 -16.58
CA CYS A 63 65.04 13.67 -17.78
C CYS A 63 66.45 13.72 -18.39
N ASP A 64 66.54 13.71 -19.71
CA ASP A 64 67.80 13.80 -20.46
C ASP A 64 68.36 15.23 -20.61
N CYS A 65 67.71 16.24 -20.03
CA CYS A 65 68.25 17.58 -19.92
C CYS A 65 69.51 17.63 -19.01
N GLU A 66 70.31 18.70 -19.09
CA GLU A 66 71.55 18.84 -18.29
C GLU A 66 71.33 18.98 -16.77
N SER A 67 70.08 19.04 -16.30
CA SER A 67 69.74 19.17 -14.88
C SER A 67 69.90 17.83 -14.14
N LYS A 68 70.64 17.86 -13.03
CA LYS A 68 70.80 16.70 -12.13
C LYS A 68 69.65 16.54 -11.12
N ASP A 69 68.81 17.57 -10.99
CA ASP A 69 67.66 17.62 -10.09
C ASP A 69 66.34 17.71 -10.87
N PHE A 70 65.21 17.65 -10.16
CA PHE A 70 63.86 17.76 -10.71
C PHE A 70 63.69 19.03 -11.56
N CYS A 71 63.69 18.85 -12.89
CA CYS A 71 63.78 19.93 -13.86
C CYS A 71 62.40 20.52 -14.23
N LEU A 72 62.41 21.56 -15.06
CA LEU A 72 61.19 22.19 -15.56
C LEU A 72 60.35 21.24 -16.44
N HIS A 73 61.00 20.31 -17.15
CA HIS A 73 60.34 19.32 -18.01
C HIS A 73 59.57 18.28 -17.18
N LEU A 74 60.17 17.79 -16.09
CA LEU A 74 59.49 16.89 -15.14
C LEU A 74 58.31 17.59 -14.45
N LEU A 75 58.46 18.88 -14.12
CA LEU A 75 57.37 19.68 -13.57
C LEU A 75 56.23 19.88 -14.59
N ALA A 76 56.55 20.09 -15.87
CA ALA A 76 55.54 20.19 -16.93
C ALA A 76 54.77 18.88 -17.09
N MET A 77 55.48 17.75 -17.11
CA MET A 77 54.89 16.40 -17.16
C MET A 77 53.94 16.14 -15.98
N GLU A 78 54.33 16.49 -14.76
CA GLU A 78 53.49 16.29 -13.58
C GLU A 78 52.23 17.17 -13.61
N LEU A 79 52.37 18.45 -14.01
CA LEU A 79 51.23 19.35 -14.20
C LEU A 79 50.26 18.80 -15.25
N PHE A 80 50.79 18.32 -16.38
CA PHE A 80 49.99 17.71 -17.44
C PHE A 80 49.27 16.44 -16.97
N MET A 81 49.93 15.59 -16.17
CA MET A 81 49.31 14.42 -15.55
C MET A 81 48.19 14.80 -14.58
N SER A 82 48.36 15.88 -13.83
CA SER A 82 47.36 16.37 -12.87
C SER A 82 46.10 16.90 -13.57
N GLU A 83 46.27 17.59 -14.70
CA GLU A 83 45.19 18.17 -15.50
C GLU A 83 44.45 17.10 -16.33
N ASN A 84 45.12 16.00 -16.70
CA ASN A 84 44.59 14.95 -17.58
C ASN A 84 44.27 13.62 -16.87
N LYS A 85 44.00 13.62 -15.56
CA LYS A 85 43.68 12.38 -14.82
C LYS A 85 42.52 11.60 -15.47
N SER A 86 42.88 10.44 -16.01
CA SER A 86 42.10 9.37 -16.65
C SER A 86 41.79 9.53 -18.14
N GLY A 87 42.59 8.84 -18.95
CA GLY A 87 42.39 8.69 -20.39
C GLY A 87 41.06 8.00 -20.74
N LYS A 88 40.24 8.71 -21.53
CA LYS A 88 39.44 8.23 -22.68
C LYS A 88 38.72 9.43 -23.28
N ILE A 89 39.29 10.02 -24.33
CA ILE A 89 38.64 11.07 -25.12
C ILE A 89 37.73 10.38 -26.14
N SER A 90 36.43 10.27 -25.83
CA SER A 90 35.40 10.30 -26.87
C SER A 90 34.84 11.71 -26.90
N SER A 91 34.98 12.39 -28.03
CA SER A 91 34.50 13.75 -28.24
C SER A 91 32.98 13.85 -28.07
N GLN A 92 32.53 14.31 -26.91
CA GLN A 92 31.20 14.90 -26.76
C GLN A 92 31.36 16.40 -26.49
N LYS A 93 30.70 17.20 -27.34
CA LYS A 93 30.61 18.65 -27.21
C LYS A 93 30.13 19.02 -25.80
N THR A 94 31.03 19.50 -24.95
CA THR A 94 30.69 20.12 -23.68
C THR A 94 30.21 21.54 -23.92
N THR A 95 28.92 21.75 -23.71
CA THR A 95 28.36 23.07 -23.42
C THR A 95 29.15 23.70 -22.27
N LYS A 96 29.81 24.83 -22.52
CA LYS A 96 30.45 25.64 -21.46
C LYS A 96 29.40 25.96 -20.39
N LYS A 97 29.61 25.45 -19.17
CA LYS A 97 28.81 25.82 -17.99
C LYS A 97 28.96 27.34 -17.82
N LYS A 98 27.85 28.09 -17.95
CA LYS A 98 27.82 29.52 -17.61
C LYS A 98 28.05 29.62 -16.11
N VAL A 99 29.21 30.14 -15.71
CA VAL A 99 29.47 30.55 -14.33
C VAL A 99 28.47 31.65 -14.00
N SER A 100 27.72 31.47 -12.92
CA SER A 100 26.72 32.44 -12.46
C SER A 100 27.38 33.67 -11.84
N GLU A 101 26.70 34.82 -11.84
CA GLU A 101 27.21 36.03 -11.17
C GLU A 101 27.50 35.80 -9.68
N ALA A 102 26.75 34.90 -9.04
CA ALA A 102 26.97 34.50 -7.65
C ALA A 102 28.28 33.71 -7.47
N GLU A 103 28.61 32.82 -8.41
CA GLU A 103 29.89 32.09 -8.38
C GLU A 103 31.07 33.04 -8.58
N ILE A 104 30.97 34.01 -9.50
CA ILE A 104 31.99 35.05 -9.68
C ILE A 104 32.15 35.91 -8.41
N ALA A 105 31.04 36.29 -7.78
CA ALA A 105 31.08 37.05 -6.54
C ALA A 105 31.76 36.26 -5.41
N MET A 106 31.48 34.96 -5.29
CA MET A 106 32.11 34.09 -4.28
C MET A 106 33.61 33.89 -4.52
N GLU A 107 34.05 33.75 -5.77
CA GLU A 107 35.47 33.62 -6.13
C GLU A 107 36.28 34.89 -5.84
N ASN A 108 35.63 36.06 -5.84
CA ASN A 108 36.27 37.35 -5.57
C ASN A 108 36.33 37.71 -4.07
N LEU A 109 35.60 36.99 -3.22
CA LEU A 109 35.64 37.22 -1.77
C LEU A 109 36.83 36.48 -1.16
N ASN A 110 37.52 37.13 -0.23
CA ASN A 110 38.50 36.42 0.58
C ASN A 110 37.81 35.58 1.67
N ALA A 111 38.53 34.61 2.23
CA ALA A 111 37.98 33.66 3.20
C ALA A 111 37.35 34.34 4.43
N GLU A 112 37.91 35.48 4.87
CA GLU A 112 37.42 36.19 6.06
C GLU A 112 36.15 36.99 5.75
N GLU A 113 36.03 37.57 4.56
CA GLU A 113 34.82 38.24 4.08
C GLU A 113 33.66 37.27 3.92
N LEU A 114 33.91 36.12 3.28
CA LEU A 114 32.90 35.07 3.11
C LEU A 114 32.43 34.51 4.45
N LYS A 115 33.37 34.26 5.38
CA LYS A 115 33.07 33.81 6.74
C LYS A 115 32.21 34.81 7.50
N ASN A 116 32.58 36.08 7.47
CA ASN A 116 31.80 37.14 8.15
C ASN A 116 30.41 37.30 7.55
N TRP A 117 30.29 37.21 6.23
CA TRP A 117 28.99 37.22 5.56
C TRP A 117 28.12 36.03 5.95
N LEU A 118 28.67 34.81 5.94
CA LEU A 118 27.96 33.59 6.37
C LEU A 118 27.47 33.69 7.81
N LEU A 119 28.30 34.19 8.73
CA LEU A 119 27.91 34.39 10.13
C LEU A 119 26.76 35.40 10.29
N LEU A 120 26.76 36.48 9.51
CA LEU A 120 25.66 37.45 9.49
C LEU A 120 24.39 36.88 8.83
N PHE A 121 24.56 36.06 7.80
CA PHE A 121 23.47 35.37 7.11
C PHE A 121 22.78 34.35 8.03
N PHE A 122 23.55 33.54 8.76
CA PHE A 122 23.06 32.56 9.73
C PHE A 122 22.28 33.20 10.88
N LYS A 123 22.74 34.34 11.40
CA LYS A 123 21.99 35.12 12.41
C LYS A 123 20.58 35.51 11.94
N LYS A 124 20.39 35.72 10.63
CA LYS A 124 19.10 36.09 10.04
C LYS A 124 18.33 34.88 9.50
N ASN A 125 19.01 33.77 9.21
CA ASN A 125 18.47 32.57 8.58
C ASN A 125 18.96 31.32 9.33
N LYS A 126 18.31 31.03 10.45
CA LYS A 126 18.69 29.91 11.33
C LYS A 126 18.63 28.55 10.62
N GLU A 127 17.72 28.39 9.66
CA GLU A 127 17.60 27.18 8.84
C GLU A 127 18.87 26.90 8.03
N ALA A 128 19.47 27.94 7.43
CA ALA A 128 20.70 27.79 6.66
C ALA A 128 21.92 27.49 7.54
N GLU A 129 21.93 27.99 8.79
CA GLU A 129 22.96 27.66 9.77
C GLU A 129 22.95 26.17 10.12
N VAL A 130 21.76 25.59 10.33
CA VAL A 130 21.60 24.16 10.61
C VAL A 130 22.10 23.32 9.45
N LEU A 131 21.74 23.68 8.21
CA LEU A 131 22.22 22.98 7.00
C LEU A 131 23.74 23.07 6.84
N PHE A 132 24.33 24.25 7.08
CA PHE A 132 25.78 24.43 6.99
C PHE A 132 26.54 23.59 8.03
N MET A 133 26.06 23.55 9.29
CA MET A 133 26.66 22.72 10.33
C MET A 133 26.51 21.22 10.06
N MET A 134 25.49 20.81 9.31
CA MET A 134 25.29 19.43 8.90
C MET A 134 26.32 18.98 7.85
N ASP A 135 26.62 19.85 6.87
CA ASP A 135 27.54 19.52 5.77
C ASP A 135 29.02 19.65 6.17
N PHE A 136 29.33 20.57 7.08
CA PHE A 136 30.72 20.95 7.42
C PHE A 136 31.09 20.80 8.89
N GLY A 137 30.16 20.39 9.77
CA GLY A 137 30.43 20.14 11.17
C GLY A 137 31.26 18.87 11.40
N GLU A 138 31.95 18.80 12.55
CA GLU A 138 32.66 17.58 12.94
C GLU A 138 31.68 16.40 13.07
N LYS A 139 31.99 15.28 12.40
CA LYS A 139 31.22 14.04 12.50
C LYS A 139 31.41 13.45 13.90
N LYS A 140 30.43 13.68 14.78
CA LYS A 140 30.45 13.20 16.17
C LYS A 140 30.50 11.67 16.23
N LYS A 141 31.31 11.13 17.16
CA LYS A 141 31.47 9.69 17.41
C LYS A 141 30.34 9.06 18.23
N SER A 142 29.51 9.88 18.88
CA SER A 142 28.38 9.46 19.71
C SER A 142 27.39 10.61 19.83
N PHE A 143 26.13 10.29 20.11
CA PHE A 143 25.07 11.26 20.39
C PHE A 143 24.48 10.99 21.77
N SER A 144 24.39 12.00 22.65
CA SER A 144 23.65 11.89 23.92
C SER A 144 22.15 11.99 23.69
N ASP A 145 21.35 11.55 24.65
CA ASP A 145 19.89 11.60 24.55
C ASP A 145 19.39 13.05 24.58
N GLU A 146 20.08 13.92 25.31
CA GLU A 146 19.85 15.37 25.32
C GLU A 146 20.14 16.00 23.96
N GLU A 147 21.23 15.59 23.30
CA GLU A 147 21.59 16.10 21.98
C GLU A 147 20.53 15.72 20.93
N ILE A 148 20.07 14.47 20.94
CA ILE A 148 18.98 14.01 20.06
C ILE A 148 17.70 14.82 20.32
N SER A 149 17.35 14.98 21.59
CA SER A 149 16.18 15.76 22.00
C SER A 149 16.27 17.22 21.55
N GLU A 150 17.46 17.81 21.65
CA GLU A 150 17.72 19.19 21.24
C GLU A 150 17.62 19.35 19.71
N ILE A 151 18.15 18.42 18.93
CA ILE A 151 18.03 18.41 17.46
C ILE A 151 16.54 18.41 17.07
N ILE A 152 15.74 17.52 17.64
CA ILE A 152 14.31 17.41 17.31
C ILE A 152 13.55 18.69 17.70
N LYS A 153 13.80 19.21 18.90
CA LYS A 153 13.13 20.43 19.41
C LYS A 153 13.51 21.66 18.59
N ASN A 154 14.79 21.87 18.34
CA ASN A 154 15.27 23.04 17.60
C ASN A 154 14.78 23.01 16.15
N THR A 155 14.84 21.85 15.50
CA THR A 155 14.34 21.69 14.13
C THR A 155 12.83 21.89 14.04
N SER A 156 12.05 21.33 14.97
CA SER A 156 10.59 21.49 14.93
C SER A 156 10.17 22.93 15.27
N ASN A 157 10.83 23.57 16.22
CA ASN A 157 10.54 24.94 16.63
C ASN A 157 11.00 25.99 15.61
N SER A 158 11.98 25.71 14.76
CA SER A 158 12.42 26.65 13.72
C SER A 158 11.32 26.93 12.69
N VAL A 159 10.43 25.96 12.44
CA VAL A 159 9.28 26.10 11.54
C VAL A 159 8.02 26.49 12.31
N ALA A 160 7.70 25.77 13.38
CA ALA A 160 6.45 25.98 14.12
C ALA A 160 6.49 27.26 14.98
N GLY A 161 7.67 27.68 15.44
CA GLY A 161 7.82 28.74 16.43
C GLY A 161 6.99 28.46 17.68
N LYS A 162 6.05 29.35 17.98
CA LYS A 162 5.08 29.20 19.09
C LYS A 162 3.71 28.67 18.66
N LYS A 163 3.54 28.29 17.39
CA LYS A 163 2.25 27.81 16.86
C LYS A 163 1.91 26.44 17.44
N ARG A 164 0.66 26.26 17.86
CA ARG A 164 0.11 24.95 18.23
C ARG A 164 -0.65 24.29 17.08
N ASN A 165 -1.22 25.08 16.18
CA ASN A 165 -1.93 24.58 15.00
C ASN A 165 -1.02 24.75 13.77
N LEU A 166 -0.76 23.66 13.06
CA LEU A 166 0.14 23.64 11.92
C LEU A 166 -0.62 23.35 10.63
N THR A 167 -0.25 24.02 9.55
CA THR A 167 -0.75 23.71 8.21
C THR A 167 -0.04 22.47 7.66
N ALA A 168 -0.63 21.82 6.65
CA ALA A 168 0.04 20.72 5.95
C ALA A 168 1.41 21.11 5.36
N GLN A 169 1.59 22.39 4.98
CA GLN A 169 2.87 22.90 4.47
C GLN A 169 3.90 23.08 5.59
N ASP A 170 3.49 23.54 6.77
CA ASP A 170 4.36 23.62 7.95
C ASP A 170 4.85 22.22 8.34
N VAL A 171 3.93 21.24 8.40
CA VAL A 171 4.27 19.84 8.67
C VAL A 171 5.27 19.28 7.65
N LYS A 172 5.09 19.62 6.36
CA LYS A 172 6.05 19.22 5.31
C LYS A 172 7.46 19.70 5.64
N LYS A 173 7.58 21.00 5.92
CA LYS A 173 8.87 21.63 6.19
C LYS A 173 9.54 21.04 7.42
N ILE A 174 8.76 20.77 8.48
CA ILE A 174 9.29 20.12 9.69
C ILE A 174 9.83 18.74 9.36
N VAL A 175 9.08 17.89 8.65
CA VAL A 175 9.53 16.54 8.29
C VAL A 175 10.75 16.59 7.35
N ASP A 176 10.76 17.48 6.36
CA ASP A 176 11.89 17.64 5.43
C ASP A 176 13.16 18.08 6.18
N LEU A 177 13.04 18.96 7.18
CA LEU A 177 14.16 19.38 8.02
C LEU A 177 14.58 18.34 9.04
N LEU A 178 13.64 17.63 9.67
CA LEU A 178 13.94 16.53 10.59
C LEU A 178 14.70 15.41 9.88
N THR A 179 14.31 15.07 8.66
CA THR A 179 14.99 14.07 7.83
C THR A 179 16.47 14.41 7.66
N LYS A 180 16.78 15.67 7.40
CA LYS A 180 18.16 16.15 7.26
C LYS A 180 18.87 16.20 8.62
N ALA A 181 18.26 16.84 9.61
CA ALA A 181 18.88 17.07 10.91
C ALA A 181 19.17 15.78 11.69
N LEU A 182 18.35 14.73 11.50
CA LEU A 182 18.55 13.43 12.13
C LEU A 182 19.45 12.48 11.31
N GLU A 183 19.82 12.82 10.07
CA GLU A 183 20.66 11.95 9.23
C GLU A 183 21.98 11.53 9.91
N PRO A 184 22.74 12.43 10.59
CA PRO A 184 23.95 12.02 11.30
C PRO A 184 23.67 11.07 12.47
N VAL A 185 22.53 11.25 13.14
CA VAL A 185 22.09 10.37 14.23
C VAL A 185 21.73 9.00 13.65
N GLU A 186 20.94 8.96 12.57
CA GLU A 186 20.61 7.72 11.85
C GLU A 186 21.87 6.96 11.42
N GLN A 187 22.87 7.64 10.83
CA GLN A 187 24.14 7.03 10.45
C GLN A 187 24.87 6.40 11.64
N TYR A 188 24.91 7.08 12.80
CA TYR A 188 25.47 6.52 14.04
C TYR A 188 24.71 5.27 14.49
N LEU A 189 23.38 5.31 14.48
CA LEU A 189 22.53 4.19 14.85
C LEU A 189 22.75 2.99 13.92
N PHE A 190 22.89 3.21 12.62
CA PHE A 190 23.09 2.13 11.64
C PHE A 190 24.46 1.47 11.77
N GLN A 191 25.51 2.26 12.02
CA GLN A 191 26.87 1.75 12.24
C GLN A 191 27.04 0.97 13.54
N ASN A 192 26.11 1.14 14.49
CA ASN A 192 26.11 0.50 15.80
C ASN A 192 24.80 -0.25 16.05
N SER A 193 24.11 -0.68 14.99
CA SER A 193 22.79 -1.33 15.07
C SER A 193 22.81 -2.61 15.91
N ASP A 194 23.99 -3.18 16.06
CA ASP A 194 24.32 -4.36 16.85
C ASP A 194 24.39 -4.05 18.36
N LYS A 195 24.31 -2.79 18.79
CA LYS A 195 24.34 -2.40 20.21
C LYS A 195 22.95 -2.05 20.73
N GLN A 196 22.62 -2.53 21.94
CA GLN A 196 21.38 -2.13 22.62
C GLN A 196 21.27 -0.60 22.75
N GLU A 197 22.38 0.08 22.99
CA GLU A 197 22.42 1.54 23.12
C GLU A 197 21.82 2.25 21.89
N SER A 198 22.00 1.70 20.68
CA SER A 198 21.42 2.25 19.46
C SER A 198 19.90 2.03 19.39
N ILE A 199 19.40 0.89 19.90
CA ILE A 199 17.96 0.66 20.03
C ILE A 199 17.37 1.64 21.05
N ASP A 200 18.03 1.85 22.18
CA ASP A 200 17.57 2.76 23.22
C ASP A 200 17.50 4.21 22.68
N LYS A 201 18.52 4.64 21.93
CA LYS A 201 18.53 5.96 21.26
C LYS A 201 17.48 6.08 20.16
N PHE A 202 17.23 5.02 19.40
CA PHE A 202 16.11 4.98 18.46
C PHE A 202 14.76 5.16 19.18
N MET A 203 14.60 4.59 20.37
CA MET A 203 13.39 4.81 21.18
C MET A 203 13.28 6.25 21.69
N VAL A 204 14.40 6.89 22.06
CA VAL A 204 14.44 8.32 22.41
C VAL A 204 13.98 9.21 21.26
N ILE A 205 14.42 8.94 20.02
CA ILE A 205 13.96 9.67 18.84
C ILE A 205 12.44 9.57 18.70
N ASN A 206 11.90 8.36 18.79
CA ASN A 206 10.46 8.15 18.64
C ASN A 206 9.67 8.86 19.75
N ASP A 207 10.08 8.72 21.01
CA ASP A 207 9.40 9.35 22.15
C ASP A 207 9.39 10.88 22.05
N GLU A 208 10.50 11.52 21.67
CA GLU A 208 10.55 12.97 21.49
C GLU A 208 9.69 13.45 20.31
N LEU A 209 9.62 12.69 19.22
CA LEU A 209 8.74 12.97 18.09
C LEU A 209 7.25 12.82 18.49
N SER A 210 6.88 11.77 19.23
CA SER A 210 5.50 11.58 19.72
C SER A 210 5.10 12.70 20.68
N LYS A 211 5.99 13.06 21.62
CA LYS A 211 5.78 14.20 22.53
C LYS A 211 5.58 15.50 21.76
N TYR A 212 6.27 15.69 20.64
CA TYR A 212 6.04 16.84 19.78
C TYR A 212 4.66 16.78 19.12
N GLN A 213 4.30 15.65 18.49
CA GLN A 213 3.00 15.45 17.85
C GLN A 213 1.83 15.68 18.81
N MET A 214 1.93 15.22 20.06
CA MET A 214 0.88 15.45 21.07
C MET A 214 0.71 16.92 21.47
N LYS A 215 1.73 17.77 21.25
CA LYS A 215 1.70 19.21 21.59
C LYS A 215 1.12 20.09 20.49
N VAL A 216 1.05 19.58 19.26
CA VAL A 216 0.59 20.32 18.09
C VAL A 216 -0.63 19.66 17.46
N SER A 217 -1.41 20.42 16.70
CA SER A 217 -2.60 19.92 16.02
C SER A 217 -2.49 20.19 14.52
N PHE A 218 -2.61 19.13 13.72
CA PHE A 218 -2.58 19.18 12.27
C PHE A 218 -3.33 17.99 11.67
N SER A 219 -3.79 18.11 10.42
CA SER A 219 -4.38 17.02 9.64
C SER A 219 -3.41 16.61 8.51
N SER A 220 -2.47 15.72 8.81
CA SER A 220 -1.49 15.20 7.85
C SER A 220 -0.93 13.86 8.31
N THR A 221 -0.74 12.93 7.37
CA THR A 221 -0.10 11.62 7.62
C THR A 221 1.42 11.66 7.49
N ARG A 222 2.03 12.80 7.11
CA ARG A 222 3.47 12.90 6.82
C ARG A 222 4.36 12.53 8.00
N PHE A 223 3.92 12.89 9.20
CA PHE A 223 4.62 12.57 10.43
C PHE A 223 4.57 11.07 10.73
N ASP A 224 3.42 10.43 10.54
CA ASP A 224 3.27 8.98 10.68
C ASP A 224 4.15 8.25 9.67
N THR A 225 4.13 8.67 8.40
CA THR A 225 5.01 8.12 7.35
C THR A 225 6.49 8.33 7.67
N PHE A 226 6.86 9.45 8.32
CA PHE A 226 8.25 9.67 8.75
C PHE A 226 8.68 8.67 9.82
N HIS A 227 7.86 8.45 10.85
CA HIS A 227 8.12 7.42 11.88
C HIS A 227 8.22 6.02 11.28
N GLU A 228 7.30 5.68 10.38
CA GLU A 228 7.27 4.39 9.68
C GLU A 228 8.57 4.16 8.90
N LYS A 229 8.96 5.10 8.03
CA LYS A 229 10.18 4.97 7.24
C LYS A 229 11.46 4.96 8.09
N LEU A 230 11.50 5.72 9.18
CA LEU A 230 12.62 5.70 10.11
C LEU A 230 12.76 4.31 10.76
N ARG A 231 11.64 3.73 11.21
CA ARG A 231 11.60 2.37 11.78
C ARG A 231 12.01 1.32 10.76
N GLU A 232 11.44 1.35 9.55
CA GLU A 232 11.79 0.41 8.47
C GLU A 232 13.29 0.41 8.18
N ARG A 233 13.91 1.60 8.00
CA ARG A 233 15.36 1.71 7.77
C ARG A 233 16.18 1.15 8.93
N PHE A 234 15.84 1.53 10.16
CA PHE A 234 16.58 1.07 11.33
C PHE A 234 16.50 -0.44 11.50
N VAL A 235 15.31 -1.01 11.37
CA VAL A 235 15.09 -2.44 11.49
C VAL A 235 15.72 -3.21 10.34
N ALA A 236 15.71 -2.69 9.11
CA ALA A 236 16.40 -3.30 7.99
C ALA A 236 17.91 -3.43 8.24
N HIS A 237 18.52 -2.40 8.85
CA HIS A 237 19.91 -2.46 9.29
C HIS A 237 20.12 -3.50 10.40
N LEU A 238 19.23 -3.53 11.39
CA LEU A 238 19.27 -4.53 12.47
C LEU A 238 19.18 -5.96 11.94
N ASN A 239 18.25 -6.24 11.03
CA ASN A 239 18.08 -7.55 10.41
C ASN A 239 19.17 -7.90 9.39
N SER A 240 20.05 -6.94 9.02
CA SER A 240 21.22 -7.18 8.18
C SER A 240 22.48 -7.62 8.95
N ILE A 241 22.39 -7.73 10.29
CA ILE A 241 23.50 -8.24 11.12
C ILE A 241 23.88 -9.65 10.64
N LYS A 242 25.15 -9.81 10.24
CA LYS A 242 25.65 -11.07 9.67
C LYS A 242 25.82 -12.18 10.70
N ASP A 243 26.12 -11.82 11.94
CA ASP A 243 26.22 -12.79 13.03
C ASP A 243 24.82 -13.09 13.55
N PHE A 244 24.29 -14.25 13.15
CA PHE A 244 22.94 -14.66 13.50
C PHE A 244 22.76 -14.94 15.00
N GLU A 245 23.77 -15.47 15.68
CA GLU A 245 23.67 -15.74 17.13
C GLU A 245 23.63 -14.42 17.91
N TYR A 246 24.44 -13.45 17.49
CA TYR A 246 24.38 -12.13 18.09
C TYR A 246 23.05 -11.41 17.79
N TRP A 247 22.55 -11.50 16.55
CA TRP A 247 21.22 -10.99 16.22
C TRP A 247 20.12 -11.64 17.07
N LYS A 248 20.19 -12.95 17.33
CA LYS A 248 19.23 -13.67 18.19
C LYS A 248 19.21 -13.10 19.60
N GLU A 249 20.38 -12.81 20.20
CA GLU A 249 20.46 -12.23 21.53
C GLU A 249 19.71 -10.89 21.60
N ILE A 250 19.90 -10.03 20.60
CA ILE A 250 19.21 -8.75 20.50
C ILE A 250 17.71 -8.95 20.30
N ALA A 251 17.31 -9.83 19.37
CA ALA A 251 15.91 -10.14 19.09
C ALA A 251 15.20 -10.67 20.34
N THR A 252 15.80 -11.65 21.01
CA THR A 252 15.27 -12.27 22.24
C THR A 252 15.14 -11.24 23.34
N LYS A 253 16.16 -10.40 23.56
CA LYS A 253 16.09 -9.35 24.58
C LYS A 253 14.91 -8.41 24.34
N ASN A 254 14.76 -7.90 23.12
CA ASN A 254 13.72 -6.91 22.82
C ASN A 254 12.31 -7.54 22.78
N TRP A 255 12.15 -8.73 22.21
CA TRP A 255 10.86 -9.43 22.25
C TRP A 255 10.44 -9.81 23.67
N ASN A 256 11.38 -10.19 24.54
CA ASN A 256 11.07 -10.51 25.93
C ASN A 256 10.56 -9.32 26.73
N VAL A 257 10.91 -8.08 26.37
CA VAL A 257 10.32 -6.88 26.99
C VAL A 257 8.79 -6.91 26.79
N PHE A 258 8.33 -7.18 25.58
CA PHE A 258 6.90 -7.33 25.27
C PHE A 258 6.29 -8.61 25.86
N LEU A 259 6.93 -9.76 25.62
CA LEU A 259 6.39 -11.08 25.96
C LEU A 259 6.28 -11.31 27.47
N THR A 260 7.24 -10.83 28.27
CA THR A 260 7.20 -11.06 29.73
C THR A 260 6.32 -10.04 30.47
N GLY A 261 5.89 -8.98 29.80
CA GLY A 261 4.93 -8.00 30.33
C GLY A 261 5.34 -7.33 31.65
N LYS A 262 6.65 -7.28 31.94
CA LYS A 262 7.17 -6.70 33.19
C LYS A 262 7.02 -5.18 33.24
N ASP A 263 7.00 -4.54 32.07
CA ASP A 263 6.93 -3.09 31.93
C ASP A 263 5.80 -2.68 30.96
N SER A 264 5.34 -1.43 31.10
CA SER A 264 4.44 -0.83 30.11
C SER A 264 5.14 -0.72 28.75
N ILE A 265 4.54 -1.25 27.69
CA ILE A 265 5.13 -1.23 26.35
C ILE A 265 4.76 0.06 25.61
N PRO A 266 5.73 0.92 25.26
CA PRO A 266 5.46 2.10 24.46
C PRO A 266 4.92 1.72 23.08
N PHE A 267 4.01 2.54 22.53
CA PHE A 267 3.41 2.32 21.21
C PHE A 267 4.48 2.11 20.12
N HIS A 268 5.49 2.96 20.04
CA HIS A 268 6.55 2.85 19.03
C HIS A 268 7.45 1.63 19.23
N PHE A 269 7.64 1.16 20.46
CA PHE A 269 8.39 -0.07 20.73
C PHE A 269 7.65 -1.29 20.19
N TYR A 270 6.32 -1.32 20.33
CA TYR A 270 5.49 -2.40 19.79
C TYR A 270 5.61 -2.52 18.26
N TYR A 271 5.53 -1.41 17.53
CA TYR A 271 5.72 -1.44 16.07
C TYR A 271 7.16 -1.79 15.69
N PHE A 272 8.16 -1.38 16.47
CA PHE A 272 9.56 -1.77 16.25
C PHE A 272 9.76 -3.29 16.28
N ILE A 273 9.29 -3.96 17.34
CA ILE A 273 9.44 -5.43 17.42
C ILE A 273 8.63 -6.14 16.33
N LYS A 274 7.44 -5.61 15.98
CA LYS A 274 6.61 -6.15 14.89
C LYS A 274 7.33 -6.04 13.54
N GLU A 275 7.93 -4.89 13.24
CA GLU A 275 8.73 -4.67 12.04
C GLU A 275 9.94 -5.61 12.00
N MET A 276 10.58 -5.86 13.15
CA MET A 276 11.72 -6.78 13.26
C MET A 276 11.37 -8.18 12.80
N TYR A 277 10.15 -8.64 13.08
CA TYR A 277 9.64 -9.90 12.56
C TYR A 277 9.32 -9.82 11.06
N HIS A 278 8.51 -8.84 10.61
CA HIS A 278 8.00 -8.84 9.23
C HIS A 278 9.09 -8.63 8.17
N SER A 279 10.10 -7.83 8.48
CA SER A 279 11.24 -7.56 7.59
C SER A 279 12.37 -8.60 7.70
N GLY A 280 12.26 -9.55 8.62
CA GLY A 280 13.26 -10.59 8.82
C GLY A 280 13.21 -11.67 7.75
N ASP A 281 14.34 -12.36 7.56
CA ASP A 281 14.41 -13.57 6.74
C ASP A 281 13.70 -14.76 7.42
N SER A 282 13.66 -15.91 6.75
CA SER A 282 12.99 -17.11 7.26
C SER A 282 13.57 -17.62 8.59
N PHE A 283 14.88 -17.52 8.81
CA PHE A 283 15.53 -17.98 10.04
C PHE A 283 15.24 -17.02 11.20
N GLN A 284 15.28 -15.72 10.93
CA GLN A 284 14.95 -14.66 11.86
C GLN A 284 13.49 -14.75 12.32
N LYS A 285 12.56 -14.88 11.36
CA LYS A 285 11.13 -15.09 11.65
C LYS A 285 10.88 -16.33 12.49
N LEU A 286 11.50 -17.45 12.14
CA LEU A 286 11.33 -18.71 12.87
C LEU A 286 11.84 -18.60 14.33
N HIS A 287 12.95 -17.91 14.56
CA HIS A 287 13.47 -17.66 15.91
C HIS A 287 12.46 -16.87 16.77
N ILE A 288 11.98 -15.73 16.24
CA ILE A 288 10.99 -14.89 16.93
C ILE A 288 9.69 -15.67 17.18
N ALA A 289 9.19 -16.39 16.17
CA ALA A 289 8.00 -17.21 16.31
C ALA A 289 8.18 -18.30 17.38
N GLY A 290 9.39 -18.86 17.51
CA GLY A 290 9.75 -19.79 18.58
C GLY A 290 9.63 -19.18 19.98
N LEU A 291 10.07 -17.92 20.16
CA LEU A 291 9.91 -17.19 21.42
C LEU A 291 8.43 -16.97 21.76
N ILE A 292 7.65 -16.50 20.77
CA ILE A 292 6.21 -16.27 20.90
C ILE A 292 5.49 -17.58 21.26
N ARG A 293 5.83 -18.69 20.59
CA ARG A 293 5.28 -20.01 20.88
C ARG A 293 5.52 -20.43 22.33
N GLN A 294 6.75 -20.29 22.82
CA GLN A 294 7.09 -20.65 24.21
C GLN A 294 6.32 -19.80 25.22
N GLU A 295 6.22 -18.49 24.98
CA GLU A 295 5.51 -17.60 25.88
C GLU A 295 4.00 -17.85 25.85
N ILE A 296 3.39 -18.09 24.68
CA ILE A 296 1.97 -18.43 24.57
C ILE A 296 1.65 -19.72 25.35
N LEU A 297 2.50 -20.75 25.25
CA LEU A 297 2.34 -21.98 26.05
C LEU A 297 2.39 -21.68 27.56
N PHE A 298 3.27 -20.78 27.98
CA PHE A 298 3.32 -20.30 29.36
C PHE A 298 2.04 -19.54 29.74
N TRP A 299 1.55 -18.62 28.90
CA TRP A 299 0.32 -17.87 29.17
C TRP A 299 -0.91 -18.75 29.25
N ILE A 300 -1.03 -19.77 28.39
CA ILE A 300 -2.09 -20.78 28.44
C ILE A 300 -2.09 -21.43 29.83
N LYS A 301 -0.94 -21.93 30.29
CA LYS A 301 -0.81 -22.59 31.60
C LYS A 301 -1.22 -21.68 32.76
N ASN A 302 -0.95 -20.38 32.63
CA ASN A 302 -1.24 -19.37 33.65
C ASN A 302 -2.57 -18.63 33.44
N LYS A 303 -3.37 -19.00 32.43
CA LYS A 303 -4.63 -18.35 32.05
C LYS A 303 -4.50 -16.84 31.80
N PHE A 304 -3.32 -16.40 31.35
CA PHE A 304 -3.09 -15.02 30.94
C PHE A 304 -3.63 -14.80 29.53
N ASN A 305 -4.22 -13.64 29.24
CA ASN A 305 -4.74 -13.31 27.92
C ASN A 305 -4.45 -11.86 27.56
N LEU A 306 -3.95 -11.64 26.35
CA LEU A 306 -3.80 -10.31 25.77
C LEU A 306 -5.13 -9.78 25.22
N LYS A 307 -5.20 -8.46 25.01
CA LYS A 307 -6.29 -7.83 24.26
C LYS A 307 -6.39 -8.42 22.84
N VAL A 308 -7.59 -8.43 22.26
CA VAL A 308 -7.87 -9.01 20.94
C VAL A 308 -6.92 -8.47 19.87
N SER A 309 -6.71 -7.15 19.81
CA SER A 309 -5.81 -6.53 18.82
C SER A 309 -4.38 -7.08 18.85
N LEU A 310 -3.83 -7.32 20.04
CA LEU A 310 -2.49 -7.90 20.20
C LEU A 310 -2.50 -9.40 19.90
N ARG A 311 -3.57 -10.11 20.25
CA ARG A 311 -3.74 -11.53 19.88
C ARG A 311 -3.83 -11.69 18.37
N GLU A 312 -4.50 -10.79 17.66
CA GLU A 312 -4.61 -10.81 16.20
C GLU A 312 -3.23 -10.67 15.55
N ASP A 313 -2.40 -9.75 16.04
CA ASP A 313 -1.01 -9.60 15.55
C ASP A 313 -0.16 -10.85 15.82
N LEU A 314 -0.30 -11.48 16.99
CA LEU A 314 0.41 -12.74 17.29
C LEU A 314 -0.13 -13.93 16.49
N LEU A 315 -1.43 -13.94 16.17
CA LEU A 315 -2.06 -14.98 15.36
C LEU A 315 -1.41 -15.04 13.96
N GLU A 316 -1.13 -13.89 13.36
CA GLU A 316 -0.45 -13.82 12.05
C GLU A 316 0.91 -14.51 12.09
N ILE A 317 1.71 -14.23 13.14
CA ILE A 317 3.03 -14.84 13.33
C ILE A 317 2.91 -16.36 13.57
N VAL A 318 1.95 -16.77 14.40
CA VAL A 318 1.68 -18.18 14.71
C VAL A 318 1.22 -18.96 13.47
N ALA A 319 0.36 -18.36 12.65
CA ALA A 319 -0.15 -18.94 11.41
C ALA A 319 0.95 -19.09 10.35
N GLU A 320 1.74 -18.02 10.12
CA GLU A 320 2.85 -18.04 9.14
C GLU A 320 3.88 -19.13 9.44
N ASN A 321 4.07 -19.50 10.72
CA ASN A 321 5.04 -20.49 11.18
C ASN A 321 4.42 -21.87 11.51
N ASN A 322 3.17 -22.12 11.14
CA ASN A 322 2.47 -23.40 11.38
C ASN A 322 2.38 -23.83 12.86
N PHE A 323 2.32 -22.88 13.79
CA PHE A 323 2.16 -23.18 15.23
C PHE A 323 0.71 -23.15 15.71
N PHE A 324 -0.24 -22.86 14.81
CA PHE A 324 -1.64 -22.65 15.20
C PHE A 324 -2.30 -23.88 15.83
N GLU A 325 -2.07 -25.09 15.31
CA GLU A 325 -2.69 -26.31 15.83
C GLU A 325 -2.40 -26.52 17.32
N GLU A 326 -1.13 -26.33 17.71
CA GLU A 326 -0.68 -26.45 19.11
C GLU A 326 -1.20 -25.29 19.99
N LEU A 327 -1.24 -24.08 19.44
CA LEU A 327 -1.53 -22.87 20.20
C LEU A 327 -3.00 -22.43 20.11
N GLN A 328 -3.86 -23.17 19.41
CA GLN A 328 -5.22 -22.79 19.08
C GLN A 328 -6.03 -22.33 20.30
N GLN A 329 -5.85 -22.97 21.45
CA GLN A 329 -6.57 -22.66 22.68
C GLN A 329 -6.35 -21.22 23.17
N TYR A 330 -5.25 -20.58 22.79
CA TYR A 330 -4.96 -19.18 23.12
C TYR A 330 -5.70 -18.17 22.25
N PHE A 331 -6.20 -18.61 21.08
CA PHE A 331 -6.91 -17.79 20.11
C PHE A 331 -8.39 -18.17 20.04
N PRO A 332 -9.18 -18.00 21.12
CA PRO A 332 -10.62 -18.19 21.07
C PRO A 332 -11.24 -17.08 20.22
N VAL A 333 -12.38 -17.37 19.60
CA VAL A 333 -13.22 -16.35 18.96
C VAL A 333 -13.79 -15.39 20.01
N ASP A 334 -13.94 -14.12 19.65
CA ASP A 334 -14.37 -13.05 20.53
C ASP A 334 -15.64 -12.37 20.01
N ARG A 335 -16.47 -11.86 20.92
CA ARG A 335 -17.75 -11.26 20.53
C ARG A 335 -17.48 -9.89 19.91
N TYR A 336 -18.16 -9.61 18.80
CA TYR A 336 -18.04 -8.35 18.04
C TYR A 336 -16.74 -8.18 17.23
N GLU A 337 -15.80 -9.13 17.31
CA GLU A 337 -14.50 -9.04 16.64
C GLU A 337 -14.48 -9.84 15.33
N ASN A 338 -15.30 -9.43 14.36
CA ASN A 338 -15.51 -10.20 13.13
C ASN A 338 -14.22 -10.43 12.33
N SER A 339 -13.34 -9.43 12.20
CA SER A 339 -12.06 -9.56 11.46
C SER A 339 -11.18 -10.65 12.09
N TYR A 340 -10.93 -10.52 13.38
CA TYR A 340 -10.14 -11.48 14.15
C TYR A 340 -10.77 -12.89 14.12
N ASN A 341 -12.08 -13.00 14.31
CA ASN A 341 -12.77 -14.29 14.28
C ASN A 341 -12.61 -15.01 12.94
N LEU A 342 -12.67 -14.28 11.83
CA LEU A 342 -12.48 -14.87 10.51
C LEU A 342 -11.06 -15.40 10.33
N LYS A 343 -10.03 -14.66 10.76
CA LYS A 343 -8.64 -15.14 10.76
C LYS A 343 -8.48 -16.42 11.56
N VAL A 344 -9.05 -16.48 12.77
CA VAL A 344 -9.04 -17.69 13.60
C VAL A 344 -9.72 -18.85 12.89
N ILE A 345 -10.91 -18.63 12.32
CA ILE A 345 -11.67 -19.67 11.61
C ILE A 345 -10.92 -20.18 10.38
N GLU A 346 -10.25 -19.30 9.64
CA GLU A 346 -9.45 -19.69 8.48
C GLU A 346 -8.30 -20.62 8.87
N GLU A 347 -7.62 -20.36 9.99
CA GLU A 347 -6.60 -21.28 10.49
C GLU A 347 -7.19 -22.59 11.02
N ILE A 348 -8.35 -22.56 11.66
CA ILE A 348 -9.07 -23.79 12.06
C ILE A 348 -9.44 -24.62 10.83
N LEU A 349 -9.91 -23.97 9.76
CA LEU A 349 -10.38 -24.62 8.54
C LEU A 349 -9.26 -25.41 7.84
N LYS A 350 -7.99 -25.00 7.98
CA LYS A 350 -6.84 -25.73 7.44
C LYS A 350 -6.59 -27.06 8.14
N ILE A 351 -7.05 -27.21 9.39
CA ILE A 351 -6.77 -28.36 10.25
C ILE A 351 -8.01 -29.25 10.40
N ASP A 352 -9.14 -28.64 10.75
CA ASP A 352 -10.39 -29.33 11.10
C ASP A 352 -11.61 -28.52 10.64
N GLU A 353 -12.18 -28.94 9.51
CA GLU A 353 -13.38 -28.35 8.92
C GLU A 353 -14.62 -28.49 9.82
N ASP A 354 -14.77 -29.59 10.57
CA ASP A 354 -15.93 -29.80 11.47
C ASP A 354 -15.89 -28.81 12.62
N LYS A 355 -14.68 -28.55 13.13
CA LYS A 355 -14.47 -27.55 14.18
C LYS A 355 -14.72 -26.14 13.64
N ALA A 356 -14.26 -25.82 12.44
CA ALA A 356 -14.54 -24.52 11.80
C ALA A 356 -16.05 -24.30 11.64
N GLU A 357 -16.77 -25.31 11.14
CA GLU A 357 -18.24 -25.28 11.00
C GLU A 357 -18.94 -25.02 12.33
N LYS A 358 -18.56 -25.74 13.40
CA LYS A 358 -19.11 -25.56 14.75
C LYS A 358 -18.87 -24.15 15.27
N VAL A 359 -17.69 -23.59 15.06
CA VAL A 359 -17.34 -22.22 15.48
C VAL A 359 -18.17 -21.19 14.72
N CYS A 360 -18.29 -21.30 13.39
CA CYS A 360 -19.16 -20.43 12.60
C CYS A 360 -20.60 -20.44 13.11
N LYS A 361 -21.18 -21.63 13.31
CA LYS A 361 -22.56 -21.79 13.82
C LYS A 361 -22.73 -21.16 15.21
N ALA A 362 -21.72 -21.30 16.09
CA ALA A 362 -21.75 -20.70 17.41
C ALA A 362 -21.75 -19.17 17.35
N ILE A 363 -20.92 -18.56 16.50
CA ILE A 363 -20.89 -17.10 16.34
C ILE A 363 -22.20 -16.57 15.74
N ILE A 364 -22.71 -17.22 14.70
CA ILE A 364 -23.99 -16.85 14.07
C ILE A 364 -25.11 -16.81 15.11
N LYS A 365 -25.16 -17.79 16.02
CA LYS A 365 -26.15 -17.84 17.11
C LYS A 365 -26.00 -16.70 18.13
N LEU A 366 -24.79 -16.16 18.31
CA LEU A 366 -24.49 -15.07 19.25
C LEU A 366 -24.73 -13.68 18.65
N ASN A 367 -24.73 -13.58 17.32
CA ASN A 367 -24.97 -12.32 16.62
C ASN A 367 -26.43 -11.89 16.74
N THR A 368 -26.64 -10.64 17.13
CA THR A 368 -27.99 -10.05 17.25
C THR A 368 -28.50 -9.45 15.95
N ASN A 369 -27.64 -9.29 14.94
CA ASN A 369 -27.98 -8.72 13.64
C ASN A 369 -27.42 -9.59 12.53
N ASP A 370 -28.31 -10.05 11.65
CA ASP A 370 -28.01 -10.96 10.55
C ASP A 370 -26.97 -10.42 9.56
N LYS A 371 -26.81 -9.10 9.45
CA LYS A 371 -25.78 -8.50 8.58
C LYS A 371 -24.36 -8.94 8.93
N TYR A 372 -24.11 -9.29 10.20
CA TYR A 372 -22.80 -9.78 10.64
C TYR A 372 -22.59 -11.26 10.34
N ASN A 373 -23.63 -11.99 9.92
CA ASN A 373 -23.56 -13.42 9.65
C ASN A 373 -23.00 -13.75 8.26
N LEU A 374 -23.01 -12.79 7.33
CA LEU A 374 -22.65 -13.00 5.93
C LEU A 374 -21.27 -13.64 5.74
N HIS A 375 -20.24 -13.12 6.43
CA HIS A 375 -18.89 -13.66 6.31
C HIS A 375 -18.79 -15.12 6.80
N TYR A 376 -19.51 -15.45 7.86
CA TYR A 376 -19.54 -16.82 8.39
C TYR A 376 -20.35 -17.76 7.47
N TYR A 377 -21.43 -17.28 6.84
CA TYR A 377 -22.13 -18.03 5.81
C TYR A 377 -21.25 -18.32 4.60
N ASN A 378 -20.37 -17.40 4.20
CA ASN A 378 -19.42 -17.64 3.10
C ASN A 378 -18.41 -18.75 3.44
N VAL A 379 -17.96 -18.83 4.70
CA VAL A 379 -17.11 -19.95 5.15
C VAL A 379 -17.89 -21.26 5.12
N LEU A 380 -19.11 -21.28 5.68
CA LEU A 380 -19.97 -22.47 5.70
C LEU A 380 -20.31 -22.96 4.29
N GLU A 381 -20.59 -22.05 3.35
CA GLU A 381 -20.84 -22.41 1.95
C GLU A 381 -19.66 -23.15 1.33
N LYS A 382 -18.43 -22.68 1.54
CA LYS A 382 -17.21 -23.36 1.05
C LYS A 382 -17.08 -24.77 1.64
N ILE A 383 -17.34 -24.92 2.95
CA ILE A 383 -17.31 -26.21 3.63
C ILE A 383 -18.34 -27.17 3.00
N TYR A 384 -19.59 -26.74 2.85
CA TYR A 384 -20.66 -27.60 2.36
C TYR A 384 -20.55 -27.92 0.87
N GLN A 385 -20.04 -26.99 0.06
CA GLN A 385 -19.69 -27.27 -1.34
C GLN A 385 -18.63 -28.36 -1.44
N LYS A 386 -17.54 -28.25 -0.68
CA LYS A 386 -16.45 -29.24 -0.68
C LYS A 386 -16.92 -30.62 -0.23
N ARG A 387 -17.82 -30.68 0.75
CA ARG A 387 -18.39 -31.92 1.30
C ARG A 387 -19.53 -32.50 0.48
N ASN A 388 -20.01 -31.79 -0.55
CA ASN A 388 -21.28 -32.09 -1.24
C ASN A 388 -22.46 -32.23 -0.25
N SER A 389 -22.48 -31.42 0.80
CA SER A 389 -23.57 -31.36 1.79
C SER A 389 -24.73 -30.53 1.23
N ILE A 390 -25.51 -31.14 0.33
CA ILE A 390 -26.57 -30.46 -0.43
C ILE A 390 -27.59 -29.75 0.47
N LYS A 391 -28.03 -30.41 1.55
CA LYS A 391 -29.05 -29.88 2.47
C LYS A 391 -28.54 -28.65 3.24
N ASP A 392 -27.34 -28.74 3.79
CA ASP A 392 -26.73 -27.63 4.50
C ASP A 392 -26.43 -26.46 3.55
N LEU A 393 -26.06 -26.75 2.30
CA LEU A 393 -25.88 -25.74 1.27
C LEU A 393 -27.19 -25.02 0.93
N ALA A 394 -28.31 -25.74 0.87
CA ALA A 394 -29.63 -25.15 0.64
C ALA A 394 -30.02 -24.19 1.79
N TYR A 395 -29.78 -24.60 3.04
CA TYR A 395 -29.94 -23.73 4.20
C TYR A 395 -29.10 -22.45 4.09
N ILE A 396 -27.82 -22.55 3.73
CA ILE A 396 -26.94 -21.39 3.60
C ILE A 396 -27.39 -20.46 2.46
N LYS A 397 -27.74 -21.02 1.30
CA LYS A 397 -28.28 -20.23 0.17
C LYS A 397 -29.56 -19.50 0.55
N ARG A 398 -30.44 -20.13 1.34
CA ARG A 398 -31.62 -19.46 1.90
C ARG A 398 -31.24 -18.26 2.77
N MET A 399 -30.28 -18.42 3.68
CA MET A 399 -29.85 -17.33 4.56
C MET A 399 -29.19 -16.18 3.79
N LYS A 400 -28.58 -16.47 2.64
CA LYS A 400 -27.88 -15.51 1.77
C LYS A 400 -28.71 -14.98 0.59
N PHE A 401 -29.97 -15.41 0.43
CA PHE A 401 -30.71 -15.19 -0.82
C PHE A 401 -30.75 -13.71 -1.27
N TRP A 402 -30.82 -12.77 -0.32
CA TRP A 402 -30.90 -11.34 -0.62
C TRP A 402 -29.58 -10.71 -1.08
N GLU A 403 -28.45 -11.39 -0.91
CA GLU A 403 -27.14 -10.93 -1.40
C GLU A 403 -26.95 -11.27 -2.88
N ASP A 404 -27.56 -12.36 -3.35
CA ASP A 404 -27.48 -12.85 -4.72
C ASP A 404 -28.83 -13.47 -5.15
N PRO A 405 -29.87 -12.62 -5.34
CA PRO A 405 -31.21 -13.09 -5.68
C PRO A 405 -31.24 -13.60 -7.12
N SER A 406 -31.45 -14.91 -7.30
CA SER A 406 -31.55 -15.55 -8.61
C SER A 406 -32.56 -16.68 -8.62
N ILE A 407 -33.03 -17.04 -9.82
CA ILE A 407 -33.96 -18.16 -9.99
C ILE A 407 -33.26 -19.48 -9.71
N GLU A 408 -31.98 -19.61 -10.06
CA GLU A 408 -31.17 -20.79 -9.80
C GLU A 408 -31.04 -21.04 -8.29
N ASN A 409 -30.75 -19.99 -7.51
CA ASN A 409 -30.70 -20.09 -6.06
C ASN A 409 -32.08 -20.45 -5.50
N TYR A 410 -33.16 -19.85 -6.02
CA TYR A 410 -34.52 -20.16 -5.58
C TYR A 410 -34.88 -21.64 -5.81
N ILE A 411 -34.67 -22.15 -7.03
CA ILE A 411 -34.94 -23.54 -7.39
C ILE A 411 -34.12 -24.48 -6.52
N PHE A 412 -32.82 -24.22 -6.39
CA PHE A 412 -31.94 -25.02 -5.56
C PHE A 412 -32.44 -25.11 -4.11
N ILE A 413 -32.83 -23.98 -3.51
CA ILE A 413 -33.38 -23.97 -2.15
C ILE A 413 -34.70 -24.75 -2.10
N ALA A 414 -35.60 -24.52 -3.06
CA ALA A 414 -36.92 -25.16 -3.08
C ALA A 414 -36.85 -26.68 -3.23
N GLU A 415 -35.86 -27.19 -3.95
CA GLU A 415 -35.68 -28.63 -4.19
C GLU A 415 -34.93 -29.35 -3.05
N ASN A 416 -34.12 -28.64 -2.26
CA ASN A 416 -33.13 -29.27 -1.38
C ASN A 416 -33.23 -28.87 0.11
N ASP A 417 -34.01 -27.84 0.47
CA ASP A 417 -34.20 -27.41 1.85
C ASP A 417 -35.29 -28.25 2.56
N GLU A 418 -34.96 -28.85 3.71
CA GLU A 418 -35.89 -29.72 4.45
C GLU A 418 -36.91 -28.94 5.28
N ASP A 419 -36.63 -27.69 5.62
CA ASP A 419 -37.52 -26.88 6.45
C ASP A 419 -38.58 -26.20 5.59
N THR A 420 -39.65 -26.95 5.32
CA THR A 420 -40.77 -26.53 4.46
C THR A 420 -41.47 -25.27 4.97
N GLU A 421 -41.52 -25.06 6.29
CA GLU A 421 -42.16 -23.88 6.89
C GLU A 421 -41.28 -22.64 6.74
N ALA A 422 -39.97 -22.76 6.96
CA ALA A 422 -39.04 -21.66 6.69
C ALA A 422 -38.97 -21.34 5.19
N LEU A 423 -39.02 -22.34 4.30
CA LEU A 423 -39.12 -22.14 2.85
C LEU A 423 -40.39 -21.35 2.49
N LYS A 424 -41.54 -21.71 3.07
CA LYS A 424 -42.80 -21.00 2.83
C LYS A 424 -42.74 -19.55 3.29
N LYS A 425 -42.13 -19.27 4.44
CA LYS A 425 -41.88 -17.91 4.94
C LYS A 425 -40.94 -17.13 4.03
N LEU A 426 -39.84 -17.74 3.60
CA LEU A 426 -38.88 -17.17 2.66
C LEU A 426 -39.58 -16.80 1.35
N ARG A 427 -40.29 -17.76 0.73
CA ARG A 427 -41.05 -17.56 -0.50
C ARG A 427 -42.00 -16.37 -0.38
N ASN A 428 -42.80 -16.30 0.68
CA ASN A 428 -43.73 -15.19 0.87
C ASN A 428 -43.00 -13.84 0.99
N ARG A 429 -41.87 -13.81 1.71
CA ARG A 429 -41.03 -12.62 1.84
C ARG A 429 -40.41 -12.20 0.50
N ILE A 430 -39.86 -13.14 -0.27
CA ILE A 430 -39.29 -12.91 -1.60
C ILE A 430 -40.36 -12.30 -2.51
N LEU A 431 -41.50 -12.97 -2.66
CA LEU A 431 -42.55 -12.53 -3.57
C LEU A 431 -43.14 -11.18 -3.16
N SER A 432 -43.32 -10.93 -1.86
CA SER A 432 -43.80 -9.63 -1.38
C SER A 432 -42.77 -8.53 -1.62
N GLY A 433 -41.48 -8.80 -1.39
CA GLY A 433 -40.39 -7.86 -1.58
C GLY A 433 -40.20 -7.49 -3.05
N LEU A 434 -40.09 -8.50 -3.92
CA LEU A 434 -39.97 -8.30 -5.36
C LEU A 434 -41.15 -7.49 -5.90
N ARG A 435 -42.40 -7.91 -5.59
CA ARG A 435 -43.61 -7.20 -6.04
C ARG A 435 -43.65 -5.75 -5.57
N GLY A 436 -43.26 -5.48 -4.32
CA GLY A 436 -43.24 -4.13 -3.77
C GLY A 436 -42.25 -3.19 -4.47
N SER A 437 -41.36 -3.74 -5.30
CA SER A 437 -40.26 -3.01 -5.93
C SER A 437 -40.32 -2.95 -7.46
N PHE A 438 -41.36 -3.50 -8.09
CA PHE A 438 -41.51 -3.53 -9.56
C PHE A 438 -41.35 -2.16 -10.22
N TYR A 439 -41.91 -1.11 -9.59
CA TYR A 439 -41.82 0.25 -10.11
C TYR A 439 -40.39 0.79 -10.17
N SER A 440 -39.52 0.38 -9.23
CA SER A 440 -38.17 0.91 -9.10
C SER A 440 -37.10 0.03 -9.76
N TYR A 441 -37.35 -1.28 -9.86
CA TYR A 441 -36.37 -2.28 -10.31
C TYR A 441 -37.05 -3.30 -11.24
N PRO A 442 -37.06 -3.06 -12.56
CA PRO A 442 -37.68 -3.97 -13.54
C PRO A 442 -37.16 -5.41 -13.48
N GLU A 443 -35.89 -5.61 -13.16
CA GLU A 443 -35.24 -6.91 -12.96
C GLU A 443 -35.92 -7.78 -11.89
N ASN A 444 -36.53 -7.15 -10.87
CA ASN A 444 -37.28 -7.88 -9.84
C ASN A 444 -38.59 -8.46 -10.39
N THR A 445 -39.12 -7.89 -11.47
CA THR A 445 -40.28 -8.44 -12.18
C THR A 445 -39.91 -9.73 -12.90
N GLU A 446 -38.74 -9.76 -13.55
CA GLU A 446 -38.24 -10.95 -14.23
C GLU A 446 -38.06 -12.11 -13.26
N LEU A 447 -37.37 -11.89 -12.13
CA LEU A 447 -37.20 -12.91 -11.09
C LEU A 447 -38.55 -13.36 -10.50
N TYR A 448 -39.48 -12.44 -10.24
CA TYR A 448 -40.81 -12.80 -9.73
C TYR A 448 -41.55 -13.74 -10.69
N PHE A 449 -41.57 -13.39 -11.98
CA PHE A 449 -42.26 -14.21 -12.99
C PHE A 449 -41.52 -15.54 -13.21
N ALA A 450 -40.19 -15.57 -13.21
CA ALA A 450 -39.42 -16.81 -13.27
C ALA A 450 -39.77 -17.76 -12.10
N ILE A 451 -39.90 -17.24 -10.89
CA ILE A 451 -40.33 -18.02 -9.71
C ILE A 451 -41.77 -18.55 -9.90
N MET A 452 -42.69 -17.72 -10.37
CA MET A 452 -44.06 -18.15 -10.63
C MET A 452 -44.15 -19.19 -11.76
N ASP A 453 -43.27 -19.13 -12.75
CA ASP A 453 -43.21 -20.08 -13.87
C ASP A 453 -42.74 -21.44 -13.38
N TYR A 454 -41.66 -21.47 -12.60
CA TYR A 454 -41.15 -22.67 -11.94
C TYR A 454 -42.25 -23.34 -11.09
N GLU A 455 -43.00 -22.54 -10.33
CA GLU A 455 -44.11 -23.02 -9.50
C GLU A 455 -45.40 -23.32 -10.27
N LYS A 456 -45.43 -23.05 -11.58
CA LYS A 456 -46.62 -23.16 -12.45
C LYS A 456 -47.82 -22.35 -11.93
N ASN A 457 -47.57 -21.24 -11.24
CA ASN A 457 -48.59 -20.39 -10.63
C ASN A 457 -48.95 -19.19 -11.52
N TYR A 458 -49.41 -19.48 -12.72
CA TYR A 458 -49.77 -18.48 -13.72
C TYR A 458 -50.99 -17.63 -13.32
N LYS A 459 -51.87 -18.16 -12.45
CA LYS A 459 -52.97 -17.38 -11.88
C LYS A 459 -52.43 -16.18 -11.10
N LYS A 460 -51.38 -16.38 -10.30
CA LYS A 460 -50.77 -15.31 -9.52
C LYS A 460 -49.99 -14.32 -10.39
N MET A 461 -49.43 -14.75 -11.52
CA MET A 461 -48.87 -13.82 -12.52
C MET A 461 -49.95 -12.85 -13.03
N LEU A 462 -51.14 -13.38 -13.38
CA LEU A 462 -52.27 -12.56 -13.83
C LEU A 462 -52.71 -11.53 -12.78
N ASP A 463 -52.71 -11.91 -11.50
CA ASP A 463 -53.11 -11.05 -10.38
C ASP A 463 -52.14 -9.87 -10.12
N VAL A 464 -50.92 -9.91 -10.67
CA VAL A 464 -49.90 -8.87 -10.46
C VAL A 464 -49.60 -8.04 -11.70
N ILE A 465 -50.18 -8.35 -12.86
CA ILE A 465 -50.07 -7.51 -14.05
C ILE A 465 -50.66 -6.13 -13.75
N ASN A 466 -49.80 -5.11 -13.82
CA ASN A 466 -50.17 -3.72 -13.62
C ASN A 466 -49.32 -2.83 -14.55
N ARG A 467 -49.29 -1.51 -14.31
CA ARG A 467 -48.47 -0.58 -15.11
C ARG A 467 -46.95 -0.83 -14.97
N ASP A 468 -46.51 -1.34 -13.82
CA ASP A 468 -45.10 -1.49 -13.46
C ASP A 468 -44.46 -2.75 -14.07
N VAL A 469 -45.26 -3.73 -14.51
CA VAL A 469 -44.76 -4.95 -15.17
C VAL A 469 -44.38 -4.67 -16.62
N PRO A 470 -43.14 -4.91 -17.07
CA PRO A 470 -42.74 -4.67 -18.45
C PRO A 470 -43.49 -5.54 -19.47
N THR A 471 -43.79 -4.98 -20.64
CA THR A 471 -44.50 -5.68 -21.71
C THR A 471 -43.71 -6.88 -22.24
N SER A 472 -42.38 -6.80 -22.29
CA SER A 472 -41.49 -7.92 -22.62
C SER A 472 -41.72 -9.14 -21.73
N ILE A 473 -41.84 -8.94 -20.41
CA ILE A 473 -42.13 -10.02 -19.45
C ILE A 473 -43.52 -10.61 -19.70
N ILE A 474 -44.53 -9.78 -19.96
CA ILE A 474 -45.88 -10.27 -20.29
C ILE A 474 -45.83 -11.15 -21.55
N ASN A 475 -45.14 -10.71 -22.60
CA ASN A 475 -44.98 -11.45 -23.84
C ASN A 475 -44.33 -12.82 -23.62
N GLN A 476 -43.26 -12.87 -22.81
CA GLN A 476 -42.54 -14.10 -22.49
C GLN A 476 -43.46 -15.19 -21.91
N TYR A 477 -44.44 -14.81 -21.08
CA TYR A 477 -45.34 -15.75 -20.40
C TYR A 477 -46.78 -15.74 -20.95
N ALA A 478 -47.03 -15.05 -22.07
CA ALA A 478 -48.37 -14.80 -22.60
C ALA A 478 -49.17 -16.09 -22.89
N GLU A 479 -48.56 -17.07 -23.57
CA GLU A 479 -49.21 -18.35 -23.88
C GLU A 479 -49.62 -19.10 -22.60
N LYS A 480 -48.72 -19.17 -21.61
CA LYS A 480 -48.97 -19.89 -20.35
C LYS A 480 -50.08 -19.23 -19.55
N MET A 481 -50.09 -17.90 -19.48
CA MET A 481 -51.15 -17.13 -18.81
C MET A 481 -52.49 -17.23 -19.53
N PHE A 482 -52.49 -17.16 -20.87
CA PHE A 482 -53.67 -17.35 -21.71
C PHE A 482 -54.31 -18.72 -21.48
N LEU A 483 -53.51 -19.79 -21.55
CA LEU A 483 -53.98 -21.16 -21.34
C LEU A 483 -54.53 -21.39 -19.93
N THR A 484 -54.02 -20.65 -18.94
CA THR A 484 -54.50 -20.74 -17.55
C THR A 484 -55.88 -20.10 -17.38
N ASN A 485 -56.07 -18.88 -17.87
CA ASN A 485 -57.36 -18.22 -17.85
C ASN A 485 -57.45 -17.12 -18.92
N LYS A 486 -58.09 -17.45 -20.04
CA LYS A 486 -58.27 -16.57 -21.19
C LYS A 486 -58.90 -15.24 -20.80
N ARG A 487 -60.04 -15.25 -20.10
CA ARG A 487 -60.76 -14.03 -19.74
C ARG A 487 -59.95 -13.14 -18.80
N SER A 488 -59.28 -13.73 -17.80
CA SER A 488 -58.42 -12.98 -16.89
C SER A 488 -57.21 -12.40 -17.60
N PHE A 489 -56.57 -13.14 -18.51
CA PHE A 489 -55.45 -12.60 -19.31
C PHE A 489 -55.88 -11.40 -20.16
N LEU A 490 -57.01 -11.51 -20.87
CA LEU A 490 -57.57 -10.41 -21.64
C LEU A 490 -57.92 -9.20 -20.76
N SER A 491 -58.52 -9.45 -19.59
CA SER A 491 -58.84 -8.40 -18.61
C SER A 491 -57.58 -7.70 -18.09
N SER A 492 -56.54 -8.46 -17.71
CA SER A 492 -55.28 -7.92 -17.20
C SER A 492 -54.52 -7.12 -18.26
N ALA A 493 -54.54 -7.56 -19.52
CA ALA A 493 -53.98 -6.80 -20.64
C ALA A 493 -54.73 -5.48 -20.84
N ASN A 494 -56.06 -5.48 -20.76
CA ASN A 494 -56.88 -4.28 -20.95
C ASN A 494 -56.80 -3.29 -19.78
N SER A 495 -56.67 -3.76 -18.54
CA SER A 495 -56.76 -2.92 -17.33
C SER A 495 -55.52 -2.06 -17.05
N ARG A 496 -54.48 -2.12 -17.89
CA ARG A 496 -53.24 -1.35 -17.69
C ARG A 496 -53.47 0.11 -18.05
N THR A 497 -53.16 1.02 -17.14
CA THR A 497 -53.25 2.47 -17.38
C THR A 497 -52.13 3.00 -18.26
N GLU A 498 -50.96 2.35 -18.21
CA GLU A 498 -49.74 2.68 -18.96
C GLU A 498 -48.99 1.39 -19.35
N TRP A 499 -48.27 1.46 -20.47
CA TRP A 499 -47.48 0.36 -21.01
C TRP A 499 -46.00 0.69 -20.86
N ASN A 500 -45.29 -0.16 -20.12
CA ASN A 500 -43.85 -0.08 -19.94
C ASN A 500 -43.18 -1.05 -20.93
N GLY A 501 -42.92 -0.57 -22.14
CA GLY A 501 -42.30 -1.37 -23.20
C GLY A 501 -42.08 -0.58 -24.49
N SER A 502 -41.32 -1.16 -25.41
CA SER A 502 -41.14 -0.59 -26.75
C SER A 502 -42.41 -0.77 -27.59
N GLU A 503 -42.55 0.01 -28.67
CA GLU A 503 -43.65 -0.18 -29.62
C GLU A 503 -43.62 -1.57 -30.25
N GLU A 504 -42.43 -2.16 -30.43
CA GLU A 504 -42.26 -3.53 -30.93
C GLU A 504 -42.83 -4.55 -29.94
N GLU A 505 -42.52 -4.42 -28.65
CA GLU A 505 -43.05 -5.30 -27.60
C GLU A 505 -44.57 -5.19 -27.47
N GLU A 506 -45.12 -3.98 -27.56
CA GLU A 506 -46.56 -3.74 -27.62
C GLU A 506 -47.19 -4.41 -28.86
N ASN A 507 -46.55 -4.31 -30.03
CA ASN A 507 -47.05 -4.96 -31.24
C ASN A 507 -47.05 -6.49 -31.11
N ILE A 508 -46.00 -7.08 -30.52
CA ILE A 508 -45.94 -8.53 -30.25
C ILE A 508 -47.12 -8.98 -29.39
N LEU A 509 -47.44 -8.24 -28.32
CA LEU A 509 -48.57 -8.58 -27.47
C LEU A 509 -49.89 -8.43 -28.23
N ALA A 510 -50.04 -7.35 -29.00
CA ALA A 510 -51.26 -7.11 -29.77
C ALA A 510 -51.48 -8.20 -30.83
N ASP A 511 -50.44 -8.62 -31.54
CA ASP A 511 -50.49 -9.74 -32.49
C ASP A 511 -50.86 -11.05 -31.80
N PHE A 512 -50.29 -11.30 -30.61
CA PHE A 512 -50.68 -12.45 -29.79
C PHE A 512 -52.19 -12.42 -29.48
N LEU A 513 -52.72 -11.29 -29.00
CA LEU A 513 -54.14 -11.15 -28.68
C LEU A 513 -55.03 -11.37 -29.92
N VAL A 514 -54.70 -10.76 -31.05
CA VAL A 514 -55.44 -10.92 -32.31
C VAL A 514 -55.43 -12.37 -32.80
N SER A 515 -54.33 -13.09 -32.58
CA SER A 515 -54.24 -14.50 -32.97
C SER A 515 -55.04 -15.47 -32.07
N LYS A 516 -55.42 -15.05 -30.84
CA LYS A 516 -55.99 -15.93 -29.81
C LYS A 516 -57.44 -15.62 -29.43
N TYR A 517 -57.92 -14.41 -29.70
CA TYR A 517 -59.28 -13.95 -29.38
C TYR A 517 -60.02 -13.53 -30.64
N ASP A 518 -61.35 -13.69 -30.64
CA ASP A 518 -62.16 -13.21 -31.75
C ASP A 518 -62.27 -11.68 -31.76
N SER A 519 -62.49 -11.11 -32.95
CA SER A 519 -62.55 -9.65 -33.12
C SER A 519 -63.65 -9.00 -32.28
N ALA A 520 -64.78 -9.67 -32.06
CA ALA A 520 -65.89 -9.13 -31.28
C ALA A 520 -65.53 -9.00 -29.78
N GLN A 521 -64.82 -9.98 -29.22
CA GLN A 521 -64.29 -9.94 -27.86
C GLN A 521 -63.24 -8.84 -27.68
N LEU A 522 -62.34 -8.70 -28.65
CA LEU A 522 -61.33 -7.64 -28.63
C LEU A 522 -61.96 -6.25 -28.74
N GLU A 523 -62.96 -6.08 -29.61
CA GLU A 523 -63.75 -4.85 -29.68
C GLU A 523 -64.44 -4.56 -28.36
N GLU A 524 -65.10 -5.54 -27.72
CA GLU A 524 -65.81 -5.32 -26.46
C GLU A 524 -64.88 -4.83 -25.34
N PHE A 525 -63.68 -5.42 -25.23
CA PHE A 525 -62.74 -5.10 -24.16
C PHE A 525 -62.01 -3.78 -24.41
N PHE A 526 -61.49 -3.55 -25.62
CA PHE A 526 -60.60 -2.41 -25.93
C PHE A 526 -61.35 -1.17 -26.47
N SER A 527 -62.64 -1.27 -26.83
CA SER A 527 -63.44 -0.09 -27.22
C SER A 527 -63.88 0.77 -26.03
N LYS A 528 -63.90 0.21 -24.82
CA LYS A 528 -64.26 0.93 -23.59
C LYS A 528 -63.08 1.79 -23.17
N ARG A 529 -63.22 3.12 -23.29
CA ARG A 529 -62.18 4.09 -22.90
C ARG A 529 -61.88 3.98 -21.40
N PHE A 530 -60.78 3.30 -21.05
CA PHE A 530 -60.17 3.45 -19.73
C PHE A 530 -59.35 4.74 -19.72
N PHE A 531 -59.51 5.56 -18.68
CA PHE A 531 -58.86 6.86 -18.54
C PHE A 531 -57.36 6.69 -18.23
N GLY A 532 -56.53 6.69 -19.29
CA GLY A 532 -55.07 6.70 -19.23
C GLY A 532 -54.46 6.95 -20.63
N PHE A 533 -53.43 7.78 -20.74
CA PHE A 533 -52.82 8.09 -22.05
C PHE A 533 -52.15 6.87 -22.70
N GLY A 534 -51.54 5.98 -21.90
CA GLY A 534 -50.91 4.76 -22.40
C GLY A 534 -51.92 3.66 -22.80
N SER A 535 -53.02 3.51 -22.06
CA SER A 535 -54.07 2.53 -22.37
C SER A 535 -54.74 2.79 -23.72
N ASP A 536 -54.91 4.06 -24.11
CA ASP A 536 -55.48 4.47 -25.40
C ASP A 536 -54.58 4.09 -26.59
N ARG A 537 -53.24 4.23 -26.45
CA ARG A 537 -52.28 3.85 -27.50
C ARG A 537 -52.36 2.36 -27.81
N PHE A 538 -52.21 1.50 -26.82
CA PHE A 538 -52.22 0.05 -27.03
C PHE A 538 -53.58 -0.44 -27.54
N SER A 539 -54.68 0.10 -27.01
CA SER A 539 -56.03 -0.20 -27.48
C SER A 539 -56.18 0.12 -28.97
N LYS A 540 -55.64 1.26 -29.44
CA LYS A 540 -55.61 1.60 -30.88
C LYS A 540 -54.79 0.61 -31.70
N ILE A 541 -53.65 0.14 -31.19
CA ILE A 541 -52.84 -0.88 -31.88
C ILE A 541 -53.66 -2.16 -32.09
N VAL A 542 -54.31 -2.68 -31.04
CA VAL A 542 -55.16 -3.88 -31.12
C VAL A 542 -56.35 -3.67 -32.06
N LEU A 543 -57.10 -2.57 -31.90
CA LEU A 543 -58.28 -2.26 -32.72
C LEU A 543 -57.95 -2.00 -34.19
N ASN A 544 -56.75 -1.48 -34.50
CA ASN A 544 -56.32 -1.31 -35.89
C ASN A 544 -55.94 -2.64 -36.54
N LYS A 545 -55.43 -3.62 -35.77
CA LYS A 545 -55.03 -4.93 -36.28
C LYS A 545 -56.21 -5.85 -36.58
N ILE A 546 -57.35 -5.70 -35.88
CA ILE A 546 -58.58 -6.50 -36.18
C ILE A 546 -59.42 -5.94 -37.33
N LYS A 547 -59.16 -4.69 -37.75
CA LYS A 547 -59.83 -4.03 -38.89
C LYS A 547 -59.14 -4.28 -40.23
N LYS A 548 -57.95 -4.87 -40.19
CA LYS A 548 -57.22 -5.41 -41.35
C LYS A 548 -57.49 -6.90 -41.45
#